data_AF-A0A9P0DZ07-F1
#
_entry.id   AF-A0A9P0DZ07-F1
#
_cell.length_a   1.000
_cell.length_b   1.000
_cell.length_c   1.000
_cell.angle_alpha   90.00
_cell.angle_beta   90.00
_cell.angle_gamma   90.00
#
_symmetry.space_group_name_H-M   'P 1'
#
loop_
_entity.id
_entity.type
_entity.pdbx_description
1 polymer ?
#
loop_
_entity_poly.entity_id
_entity_poly.type
_entity_poly.pdbx_seq_one_letter_code
_entity_poly.pdbx_strand_id
1 'polypeptide(L)'
;MFYLVIVFVDLDHTNIIFLFFLLRAEKKIKHCRIKMEGRLYTIGSCQFESLVELISYYERHPLYKKIKLWCPVSEDIVHRMGLDADDSSVLGTPGYMDPSSFTSKITVKALYDYQARQDDELSFCKHAIITNVSKQDGGWWKGDYGGKRQQWFPSNYVEEIEPQQERDDSSSDSMLLGNLQKGSLDVMGAVVEVAQGVGQGLNWILRIQNPNMCTAFEVAIPSQEQAMEWMSAIKETAQSASARESQNKEMERAWRVAKEMSNLIIYCRSVAFNIDRLKQRGFVYPEMSSFPETKAEKLICQNESRFFIKYHQYQFSRVYPKGQRIDSSNYNPIPLWNTGCQMVALNFQTPDKAMQLNQSKFRLNGGCGYVLRPEIMFRSDFDPNDPTCLSGSEGLAVSLRIIAARHLSRAGRGTVSPFVEVETLGAEYDTGHKLTTKTVSDNGLNPVWNESCEFDILNPSLVMLRFTVQDEDVFGDSNFIGQATYPIIGLRTGYRSVPLKNGFSEDHEISTLLVHLSLKPLISAPFQREHRSIMPSCNSSSQFSNPLDLAET
;
A
#
# COMPACT_ATOMS: atom_id res chain seq x y z
N MET A 1 7.49 -16.60 -5.96
CA MET A 1 7.11 -17.90 -5.37
C MET A 1 7.29 -17.82 -3.86
N PHE A 2 6.37 -18.42 -3.10
CA PHE A 2 6.40 -18.41 -1.63
C PHE A 2 6.58 -19.84 -1.13
N TYR A 3 7.48 -20.02 -0.19
CA TYR A 3 8.04 -21.30 0.23
C TYR A 3 7.81 -21.48 1.74
N LEU A 4 7.30 -22.65 2.14
CA LEU A 4 7.20 -23.10 3.52
C LEU A 4 8.37 -24.02 3.85
N VAL A 5 9.30 -23.60 4.70
CA VAL A 5 10.28 -24.53 5.30
C VAL A 5 9.82 -24.83 6.72
N ILE A 6 9.59 -26.12 7.02
CA ILE A 6 9.32 -26.59 8.39
C ILE A 6 10.65 -27.08 8.94
N VAL A 7 11.19 -26.36 9.95
CA VAL A 7 12.38 -26.83 10.67
C VAL A 7 11.92 -27.32 12.05
N PHE A 8 12.13 -28.60 12.31
CA PHE A 8 12.01 -29.18 13.64
C PHE A 8 13.30 -28.87 14.39
N VAL A 9 13.23 -28.05 15.44
CA VAL A 9 14.35 -27.87 16.36
C VAL A 9 13.89 -28.36 17.73
N ASP A 10 14.31 -29.58 18.07
CA ASP A 10 14.16 -30.10 19.42
C ASP A 10 15.30 -29.49 20.26
N LEU A 11 14.95 -28.52 21.11
CA LEU A 11 15.88 -27.91 22.05
C LEU A 11 15.32 -28.05 23.48
N ASP A 12 15.92 -29.01 24.17
CA ASP A 12 15.98 -29.25 25.61
C ASP A 12 14.81 -29.94 26.35
N HIS A 13 15.26 -30.75 27.32
CA HIS A 13 14.59 -31.72 28.21
C HIS A 13 13.48 -31.16 29.14
N THR A 14 12.73 -30.16 28.72
CA THR A 14 11.60 -29.60 29.47
C THR A 14 10.35 -29.51 28.61
N ASN A 15 9.83 -30.65 28.10
CA ASN A 15 8.46 -30.84 27.58
C ASN A 15 7.82 -29.72 26.71
N ILE A 16 8.60 -28.84 26.08
CA ILE A 16 8.10 -27.72 25.27
C ILE A 16 8.71 -27.83 23.89
N ILE A 17 7.90 -28.24 22.91
CA ILE A 17 8.33 -28.37 21.52
C ILE A 17 8.34 -26.98 20.85
N PHE A 18 9.55 -26.52 20.55
CA PHE A 18 9.99 -25.47 19.61
C PHE A 18 9.63 -25.69 18.13
N LEU A 19 8.41 -25.40 17.65
CA LEU A 19 8.12 -25.41 16.20
C LEU A 19 8.22 -23.99 15.61
N PHE A 20 9.01 -23.81 14.54
CA PHE A 20 9.15 -22.55 13.82
C PHE A 20 8.66 -22.67 12.37
N PHE A 21 7.79 -21.75 11.94
CA PHE A 21 7.46 -21.59 10.52
C PHE A 21 8.41 -20.61 9.85
N LEU A 22 8.97 -21.00 8.70
CA LEU A 22 9.63 -20.08 7.78
C LEU A 22 8.64 -19.70 6.67
N LEU A 23 8.21 -18.45 6.67
CA LEU A 23 7.44 -17.87 5.57
C LEU A 23 8.34 -16.93 4.79
N ARG A 24 8.59 -17.21 3.51
CA ARG A 24 9.16 -16.20 2.61
C ARG A 24 8.06 -15.24 2.19
N ALA A 25 8.15 -13.97 2.55
CA ALA A 25 7.25 -12.89 2.16
C ALA A 25 8.08 -11.68 1.74
N GLU A 26 7.78 -11.06 0.59
CA GLU A 26 8.51 -9.87 0.11
C GLU A 26 10.05 -10.08 0.06
N LYS A 27 10.49 -11.26 -0.42
CA LYS A 27 11.89 -11.72 -0.46
C LYS A 27 12.58 -11.89 0.92
N LYS A 28 11.89 -11.63 2.04
CA LYS A 28 12.39 -11.84 3.41
C LYS A 28 11.78 -13.09 4.04
N ILE A 29 12.51 -13.69 4.98
CA ILE A 29 12.06 -14.84 5.75
C ILE A 29 11.49 -14.34 7.09
N LYS A 30 10.29 -14.80 7.45
CA LYS A 30 9.62 -14.51 8.72
C LYS A 30 9.49 -15.79 9.54
N HIS A 31 9.77 -15.69 10.83
CA HIS A 31 9.68 -16.80 11.79
C HIS A 31 8.45 -16.63 12.69
N CYS A 32 7.69 -17.71 12.89
CA CYS A 32 6.58 -17.75 13.85
C CYS A 32 6.75 -18.95 14.78
N ARG A 33 6.63 -18.73 16.09
CA ARG A 33 6.79 -19.77 17.12
C ARG A 33 5.44 -20.41 17.44
N ILE A 34 5.37 -21.73 17.35
CA ILE A 34 4.25 -22.53 17.84
C ILE A 34 4.63 -23.05 19.22
N LYS A 35 3.70 -22.98 20.17
CA LYS A 35 3.86 -23.60 21.49
C LYS A 35 2.89 -24.77 21.62
N MET A 36 3.27 -25.77 22.41
CA MET A 36 2.37 -26.84 22.83
C MET A 36 1.95 -26.56 24.28
N GLU A 37 0.68 -26.21 24.48
CA GLU A 37 0.11 -25.91 25.79
C GLU A 37 -0.88 -27.02 26.16
N GLY A 38 -0.43 -27.97 26.98
CA GLY A 38 -1.19 -29.18 27.28
C GLY A 38 -1.36 -30.06 26.05
N ARG A 39 -2.61 -30.24 25.59
CA ARG A 39 -2.94 -31.03 24.38
C ARG A 39 -3.09 -30.20 23.10
N LEU A 40 -2.97 -28.87 23.19
CA LEU A 40 -3.26 -27.95 22.09
C LEU A 40 -1.99 -27.28 21.57
N TYR A 41 -1.95 -27.03 20.27
CA TYR A 41 -0.92 -26.22 19.60
C TYR A 41 -1.40 -24.78 19.53
N THR A 42 -0.55 -23.83 19.92
CA THR A 42 -0.90 -22.40 19.99
C THR A 42 0.03 -21.53 19.14
N ILE A 43 -0.56 -20.56 18.44
CA ILE A 43 0.12 -19.47 17.75
C ILE A 43 -0.55 -18.16 18.19
N GLY A 44 0.17 -17.34 18.95
CA GLY A 44 -0.45 -16.21 19.65
C GLY A 44 -1.60 -16.69 20.54
N SER A 45 -2.79 -16.14 20.32
CA SER A 45 -4.04 -16.54 20.99
C SER A 45 -4.85 -17.62 20.25
N CYS A 46 -4.40 -18.07 19.07
CA CYS A 46 -5.08 -19.13 18.32
C CYS A 46 -4.71 -20.51 18.88
N GLN A 47 -5.71 -21.37 19.09
CA GLN A 47 -5.53 -22.75 19.58
C GLN A 47 -6.02 -23.77 18.55
N PHE A 48 -5.30 -24.89 18.45
CA PHE A 48 -5.56 -25.98 17.51
C PHE A 48 -5.35 -27.34 18.20
N GLU A 49 -6.13 -28.34 17.81
CA GLU A 49 -6.05 -29.70 18.37
C GLU A 49 -4.85 -30.49 17.83
N SER A 50 -4.36 -30.14 16.64
CA SER A 50 -3.19 -30.76 16.03
C SER A 50 -2.45 -29.79 15.11
N LEU A 51 -1.17 -30.09 14.84
CA LEU A 51 -0.39 -29.35 13.84
C LEU A 51 -1.01 -29.46 12.43
N VAL A 52 -1.68 -30.57 12.12
CA VAL A 52 -2.37 -30.77 10.84
C VAL A 52 -3.56 -29.84 10.69
N GLU A 53 -4.37 -29.69 11.75
CA GLU A 53 -5.50 -28.73 11.76
C GLU A 53 -4.98 -27.29 11.58
N LEU A 54 -3.91 -26.95 12.29
CA LEU A 54 -3.27 -25.65 12.20
C LEU A 54 -2.83 -25.33 10.77
N ILE A 55 -2.10 -26.25 10.13
CA ILE A 55 -1.62 -26.06 8.76
C ILE A 55 -2.81 -25.94 7.80
N SER A 56 -3.80 -26.84 7.90
CA SER A 56 -4.97 -26.83 7.02
C SER A 56 -5.81 -25.55 7.16
N TYR A 57 -5.86 -24.98 8.37
CA TYR A 57 -6.48 -23.68 8.60
C TYR A 57 -5.75 -22.56 7.84
N TYR A 58 -4.42 -22.45 7.97
CA TYR A 58 -3.64 -21.40 7.33
C TYR A 58 -3.34 -21.63 5.84
N GLU A 59 -3.63 -22.81 5.29
CA GLU A 59 -3.74 -23.02 3.84
C GLU A 59 -4.94 -22.26 3.25
N ARG A 60 -6.00 -22.12 4.05
CA ARG A 60 -7.26 -21.46 3.63
C ARG A 60 -7.35 -20.01 4.08
N HIS A 61 -6.69 -19.67 5.19
CA HIS A 61 -6.71 -18.34 5.81
C HIS A 61 -5.31 -17.72 5.84
N PRO A 62 -5.16 -16.40 5.61
CA PRO A 62 -3.86 -15.76 5.68
C PRO A 62 -3.20 -15.90 7.07
N LEU A 63 -1.92 -16.25 7.11
CA LEU A 63 -1.11 -16.26 8.33
C LEU A 63 -0.42 -14.91 8.54
N TYR A 64 0.09 -14.29 7.48
CA TYR A 64 0.81 -13.03 7.52
C TYR A 64 0.33 -12.11 6.40
N LYS A 65 -0.19 -10.92 6.74
CA LYS A 65 -0.85 -10.01 5.81
C LYS A 65 -1.90 -10.73 4.94
N LYS A 66 -1.71 -10.76 3.62
CA LYS A 66 -2.60 -11.45 2.65
C LYS A 66 -2.07 -12.83 2.23
N ILE A 67 -1.02 -13.33 2.90
CA ILE A 67 -0.29 -14.54 2.49
C ILE A 67 -0.82 -15.74 3.26
N LYS A 68 -1.25 -16.76 2.51
CA LYS A 68 -1.64 -18.09 2.99
C LYS A 68 -0.48 -19.07 2.88
N LEU A 69 -0.56 -20.18 3.61
CA LEU A 69 0.29 -21.33 3.34
C LEU A 69 -0.14 -21.95 2.01
N TRP A 70 0.82 -22.31 1.16
CA TRP A 70 0.48 -22.78 -0.20
C TRP A 70 1.36 -23.95 -0.67
N CYS A 71 2.67 -23.89 -0.46
CA CYS A 71 3.58 -24.92 -0.93
C CYS A 71 4.44 -25.43 0.22
N PRO A 72 4.24 -26.68 0.69
CA PRO A 72 5.19 -27.32 1.58
C PRO A 72 6.49 -27.54 0.82
N VAL A 73 7.62 -27.09 1.38
CA VAL A 73 8.93 -27.32 0.78
C VAL A 73 9.52 -28.55 1.43
N SER A 74 9.56 -29.65 0.67
CA SER A 74 10.40 -30.80 0.98
C SER A 74 11.74 -30.66 0.27
N GLU A 75 12.73 -31.44 0.73
CA GLU A 75 14.05 -31.57 0.11
C GLU A 75 13.94 -31.88 -1.40
N ASP A 76 12.98 -32.74 -1.79
CA ASP A 76 12.69 -33.09 -3.20
C ASP A 76 12.22 -31.91 -4.07
N ILE A 77 11.59 -30.90 -3.47
CA ILE A 77 11.11 -29.71 -4.20
C ILE A 77 12.26 -28.75 -4.45
N VAL A 78 13.20 -28.64 -3.50
CA VAL A 78 14.43 -27.83 -3.65
C VAL A 78 15.28 -28.39 -4.80
N HIS A 79 15.47 -29.72 -4.84
CA HIS A 79 16.17 -30.40 -5.94
C HIS A 79 15.51 -30.19 -7.31
N ARG A 80 14.16 -30.25 -7.40
CA ARG A 80 13.43 -30.04 -8.66
C ARG A 80 13.43 -28.58 -9.13
N MET A 81 13.67 -27.61 -8.26
CA MET A 81 13.76 -26.20 -8.61
C MET A 81 15.15 -25.79 -9.12
N GLY A 82 16.09 -26.73 -9.26
CA GLY A 82 17.41 -26.48 -9.86
C GLY A 82 18.30 -25.55 -9.03
N LEU A 83 18.05 -25.46 -7.72
CA LEU A 83 18.92 -24.82 -6.74
C LEU A 83 19.82 -25.92 -6.17
N ASP A 84 20.84 -26.34 -6.92
CA ASP A 84 21.84 -27.26 -6.39
C ASP A 84 22.57 -26.58 -5.23
N ALA A 85 22.56 -27.24 -4.07
CA ALA A 85 23.44 -26.89 -2.96
C ALA A 85 24.88 -27.17 -3.39
N ASP A 86 25.73 -26.14 -3.37
CA ASP A 86 27.16 -26.30 -3.56
C ASP A 86 27.72 -27.05 -2.34
N ASP A 87 28.23 -28.26 -2.58
CA ASP A 87 28.59 -29.26 -1.57
C ASP A 87 29.96 -28.95 -0.90
N SER A 88 30.23 -27.67 -0.58
CA SER A 88 31.54 -27.24 -0.03
C SER A 88 31.54 -26.79 1.43
N SER A 89 30.42 -26.85 2.15
CA SER A 89 30.39 -26.54 3.59
C SER A 89 30.65 -27.77 4.47
N VAL A 90 31.89 -28.27 4.43
CA VAL A 90 32.39 -29.23 5.43
C VAL A 90 32.63 -28.50 6.76
N LEU A 91 31.56 -28.26 7.52
CA LEU A 91 31.46 -28.19 9.00
C LEU A 91 30.14 -27.50 9.38
N GLY A 92 29.05 -28.25 9.47
CA GLY A 92 27.77 -27.78 9.98
C GLY A 92 26.90 -28.96 10.40
N THR A 93 26.29 -28.87 11.58
CA THR A 93 25.37 -29.88 12.15
C THR A 93 24.32 -30.31 11.11
N PRO A 94 24.03 -31.61 10.96
CA PRO A 94 23.08 -32.09 9.95
C PRO A 94 21.70 -31.45 10.19
N GLY A 95 21.22 -30.68 9.21
CA GLY A 95 19.91 -30.02 9.24
C GLY A 95 19.92 -28.49 9.25
N TYR A 96 21.08 -27.84 9.26
CA TYR A 96 21.19 -26.37 9.21
C TYR A 96 21.92 -25.92 7.93
N MET A 97 21.17 -25.40 6.93
CA MET A 97 21.78 -24.75 5.76
C MET A 97 22.00 -23.26 6.02
N ASP A 98 23.21 -22.79 5.70
CA ASP A 98 23.61 -21.39 5.76
C ASP A 98 22.89 -20.55 4.67
N PRO A 99 22.11 -19.51 5.04
CA PRO A 99 21.40 -18.63 4.11
C PRO A 99 22.30 -17.76 3.20
N SER A 100 23.61 -17.77 3.38
CA SER A 100 24.55 -17.05 2.50
C SER A 100 24.85 -17.80 1.19
N SER A 101 24.44 -19.07 1.07
CA SER A 101 24.63 -19.92 -0.12
C SER A 101 23.71 -19.58 -1.31
N PHE A 102 22.82 -18.60 -1.18
CA PHE A 102 21.95 -18.12 -2.25
C PHE A 102 22.66 -17.10 -3.16
N THR A 103 23.70 -17.52 -3.87
CA THR A 103 24.33 -16.66 -4.89
C THR A 103 23.54 -16.70 -6.21
N SER A 104 23.22 -15.52 -6.73
CA SER A 104 22.61 -15.35 -8.06
C SER A 104 23.47 -16.01 -9.13
N LYS A 105 22.88 -16.89 -9.96
CA LYS A 105 23.58 -17.52 -11.08
C LYS A 105 23.96 -16.44 -12.12
N ILE A 106 25.24 -16.09 -12.18
CA ILE A 106 25.78 -15.06 -13.09
C ILE A 106 25.67 -15.59 -14.53
N THR A 107 25.19 -14.74 -15.44
CA THR A 107 25.11 -15.03 -16.88
C THR A 107 25.86 -13.93 -17.62
N VAL A 108 26.61 -14.31 -18.65
CA VAL A 108 27.46 -13.38 -19.42
C VAL A 108 27.19 -13.54 -20.91
N LYS A 109 27.38 -12.47 -21.68
CA LYS A 109 27.28 -12.43 -23.13
C LYS A 109 28.67 -12.27 -23.74
N ALA A 110 29.03 -13.13 -24.69
CA ALA A 110 30.29 -13.01 -25.41
C ALA A 110 30.34 -11.76 -26.30
N LEU A 111 31.38 -10.96 -26.15
CA LEU A 111 31.64 -9.76 -26.94
C LEU A 111 32.38 -10.08 -28.25
N TYR A 112 33.08 -11.20 -28.29
CA TYR A 112 33.91 -11.66 -29.41
C TYR A 112 33.78 -13.17 -29.58
N ASP A 113 34.15 -13.67 -30.75
CA ASP A 113 34.33 -15.12 -30.95
C ASP A 113 35.56 -15.59 -30.15
N TYR A 114 35.46 -16.77 -29.54
CA TYR A 114 36.56 -17.41 -28.83
C TYR A 114 36.61 -18.89 -29.17
N GLN A 115 37.80 -19.36 -29.54
CA GLN A 115 38.05 -20.76 -29.88
C GLN A 115 39.01 -21.36 -28.86
N ALA A 116 38.56 -22.42 -28.19
CA ALA A 116 39.31 -23.15 -27.19
C ALA A 116 40.67 -23.60 -27.73
N ARG A 117 41.73 -23.27 -26.97
CA ARG A 117 43.11 -23.69 -27.24
C ARG A 117 43.50 -24.92 -26.43
N GLN A 118 42.77 -25.19 -25.35
CA GLN A 118 42.92 -26.35 -24.47
C GLN A 118 41.58 -27.08 -24.32
N ASP A 119 41.63 -28.36 -23.94
CA ASP A 119 40.42 -29.21 -23.87
C ASP A 119 39.46 -28.79 -22.74
N ASP A 120 39.96 -28.09 -21.72
CA ASP A 120 39.19 -27.53 -20.61
C ASP A 120 38.64 -26.13 -20.87
N GLU A 121 38.92 -25.56 -22.06
CA GLU A 121 38.40 -24.25 -22.49
C GLU A 121 37.12 -24.37 -23.33
N LEU A 122 36.27 -23.36 -23.20
CA LEU A 122 34.96 -23.25 -23.81
C LEU A 122 35.04 -22.48 -25.13
N SER A 123 34.70 -23.09 -26.27
CA SER A 123 34.56 -22.38 -27.54
C SER A 123 33.17 -21.75 -27.68
N PHE A 124 33.08 -20.48 -28.08
CA PHE A 124 31.82 -19.78 -28.28
C PHE A 124 31.91 -18.69 -29.36
N CYS A 125 30.78 -18.38 -29.97
CA CYS A 125 30.66 -17.29 -30.95
C CYS A 125 30.33 -15.96 -30.26
N LYS A 126 30.59 -14.84 -30.93
CA LYS A 126 30.16 -13.51 -30.53
C LYS A 126 28.65 -13.50 -30.31
N HIS A 127 28.22 -12.90 -29.21
CA HIS A 127 26.86 -12.89 -28.68
C HIS A 127 26.36 -14.21 -28.09
N ALA A 128 27.21 -15.24 -27.94
CA ALA A 128 26.89 -16.43 -27.15
C ALA A 128 26.56 -16.07 -25.70
N ILE A 129 25.54 -16.73 -25.16
CA ILE A 129 25.13 -16.55 -23.76
C ILE A 129 25.69 -17.72 -22.96
N ILE A 130 26.60 -17.41 -22.04
CA ILE A 130 27.26 -18.40 -21.17
C ILE A 130 26.60 -18.31 -19.80
N THR A 131 26.13 -19.45 -19.30
CA THR A 131 25.32 -19.56 -18.07
C THR A 131 26.09 -20.25 -16.95
N ASN A 132 25.59 -20.17 -15.71
CA ASN A 132 26.22 -20.75 -14.51
C ASN A 132 27.68 -20.28 -14.33
N VAL A 133 27.92 -18.98 -14.50
CA VAL A 133 29.27 -18.43 -14.50
C VAL A 133 29.83 -18.37 -13.09
N SER A 134 30.95 -19.05 -12.88
CA SER A 134 31.76 -18.96 -11.68
C SER A 134 32.94 -18.02 -11.91
N LYS A 135 32.92 -16.88 -11.21
CA LYS A 135 33.99 -15.87 -11.26
C LYS A 135 35.16 -16.33 -10.40
N GLN A 136 36.37 -16.20 -10.94
CA GLN A 136 37.61 -16.46 -10.23
C GLN A 136 38.57 -15.28 -10.44
N ASP A 137 39.40 -15.04 -9.42
CA ASP A 137 40.42 -14.01 -9.45
C ASP A 137 41.61 -14.50 -10.30
N GLY A 138 41.63 -14.09 -11.56
CA GLY A 138 42.66 -14.52 -12.51
C GLY A 138 42.39 -14.24 -13.99
N GLY A 139 41.31 -13.52 -14.32
CA GLY A 139 40.95 -13.19 -15.71
C GLY A 139 40.34 -14.33 -16.51
N TRP A 140 40.09 -15.48 -15.89
CA TRP A 140 39.44 -16.64 -16.48
C TRP A 140 38.26 -17.08 -15.61
N TRP A 141 37.11 -17.28 -16.24
CA TRP A 141 35.87 -17.69 -15.59
C TRP A 141 35.45 -19.06 -16.11
N LYS A 142 34.60 -19.77 -15.36
CA LYS A 142 34.00 -21.03 -15.81
C LYS A 142 32.52 -20.85 -16.11
N GLY A 143 32.00 -21.57 -17.08
CA GLY A 143 30.57 -21.57 -17.37
C GLY A 143 30.16 -22.60 -18.41
N ASP A 144 28.87 -22.57 -18.74
CA ASP A 144 28.21 -23.59 -19.54
C ASP A 144 27.77 -23.00 -20.88
N TYR A 145 28.17 -23.64 -21.99
CA TYR A 145 27.76 -23.27 -23.35
C TYR A 145 27.91 -24.46 -24.32
N GLY A 146 27.01 -24.59 -25.30
CA GLY A 146 27.15 -25.58 -26.39
C GLY A 146 27.19 -27.05 -25.93
N GLY A 147 26.52 -27.39 -24.83
CA GLY A 147 26.51 -28.74 -24.25
C GLY A 147 27.73 -29.08 -23.38
N LYS A 148 28.73 -28.19 -23.30
CA LYS A 148 29.87 -28.32 -22.39
C LYS A 148 29.60 -27.55 -21.09
N ARG A 149 29.98 -28.14 -19.95
CA ARG A 149 29.72 -27.61 -18.61
C ARG A 149 31.01 -27.25 -17.89
N GLN A 150 31.00 -26.14 -17.17
CA GLN A 150 32.07 -25.65 -16.28
C GLN A 150 33.46 -25.62 -16.94
N GLN A 151 33.51 -25.20 -18.20
CA GLN A 151 34.75 -24.99 -18.94
C GLN A 151 35.22 -23.55 -18.86
N TRP A 152 36.52 -23.35 -19.02
CA TRP A 152 37.19 -22.07 -18.86
C TRP A 152 37.00 -21.16 -20.07
N PHE A 153 36.80 -19.87 -19.81
CA PHE A 153 36.83 -18.84 -20.82
C PHE A 153 37.42 -17.54 -20.28
N PRO A 154 38.04 -16.71 -21.14
CA PRO A 154 38.64 -15.46 -20.71
C PRO A 154 37.55 -14.44 -20.34
N SER A 155 37.63 -13.87 -19.14
CA SER A 155 36.60 -12.97 -18.61
C SER A 155 36.49 -11.66 -19.38
N ASN A 156 37.55 -11.21 -20.03
CA ASN A 156 37.58 -10.01 -20.86
C ASN A 156 36.91 -10.19 -22.24
N TYR A 157 36.50 -11.41 -22.59
CA TYR A 157 35.77 -11.70 -23.84
C TYR A 157 34.26 -11.68 -23.65
N VAL A 158 33.79 -11.40 -22.44
CA VAL A 158 32.37 -11.45 -22.09
C VAL A 158 31.98 -10.19 -21.32
N GLU A 159 30.70 -9.84 -21.40
CA GLU A 159 30.07 -8.79 -20.61
C GLU A 159 29.00 -9.44 -19.72
N GLU A 160 28.95 -9.06 -18.46
CA GLU A 160 27.90 -9.56 -17.56
C GLU A 160 26.53 -9.05 -18.00
N ILE A 161 25.60 -9.98 -18.14
CA ILE A 161 24.20 -9.64 -18.31
C ILE A 161 23.69 -9.47 -16.90
N GLU A 162 23.60 -8.23 -16.44
CA GLU A 162 22.80 -7.95 -15.26
C GLU A 162 21.41 -8.55 -15.53
N PRO A 163 20.90 -9.48 -14.70
CA PRO A 163 19.48 -9.74 -14.74
C PRO A 163 18.85 -8.37 -14.59
N GLN A 164 17.92 -7.99 -15.47
CA GLN A 164 17.16 -6.77 -15.30
C GLN A 164 16.59 -6.83 -13.89
N GLN A 165 17.29 -6.22 -12.94
CA GLN A 165 16.72 -5.81 -11.69
C GLN A 165 15.58 -4.94 -12.18
N GLU A 166 14.36 -5.33 -11.79
CA GLU A 166 13.25 -4.39 -11.76
C GLU A 166 13.86 -3.10 -11.21
N ARG A 167 14.10 -2.13 -12.09
CA ARG A 167 14.52 -0.82 -11.63
C ARG A 167 13.38 -0.44 -10.71
N ASP A 168 13.69 -0.24 -9.43
CA ASP A 168 12.84 0.51 -8.52
C ASP A 168 12.79 1.94 -9.08
N ASP A 169 12.11 2.11 -10.22
CA ASP A 169 11.69 3.40 -10.75
C ASP A 169 10.58 3.86 -9.82
N SER A 170 11.04 4.41 -8.70
CA SER A 170 10.25 4.96 -7.59
C SER A 170 9.33 6.11 -7.99
N SER A 171 9.25 6.49 -9.28
CA SER A 171 8.20 7.36 -9.79
C SER A 171 6.96 6.54 -10.16
N SER A 172 6.00 6.45 -9.26
CA SER A 172 4.66 5.85 -9.52
C SER A 172 3.91 6.44 -10.73
N ASP A 173 4.39 7.56 -11.28
CA ASP A 173 3.82 8.22 -12.46
C ASP A 173 4.19 7.53 -13.79
N SER A 174 5.26 6.73 -13.83
CA SER A 174 5.68 6.00 -15.04
C SER A 174 5.04 4.60 -15.16
N MET A 175 4.44 4.08 -14.08
CA MET A 175 3.82 2.76 -14.04
C MET A 175 2.37 2.82 -14.54
N LEU A 176 2.10 2.24 -15.71
CA LEU A 176 0.77 2.25 -16.32
C LEU A 176 -0.29 1.52 -15.47
N LEU A 177 0.11 0.46 -14.76
CA LEU A 177 -0.78 -0.31 -13.88
C LEU A 177 -0.71 0.12 -12.40
N GLY A 178 -0.02 1.23 -12.12
CA GLY A 178 0.21 1.71 -10.75
C GLY A 178 0.82 0.62 -9.85
N ASN A 179 0.32 0.51 -8.62
CA ASN A 179 0.82 -0.43 -7.61
C ASN A 179 0.59 -1.92 -7.96
N LEU A 180 -0.24 -2.22 -8.98
CA LEU A 180 -0.48 -3.59 -9.43
C LEU A 180 0.58 -4.06 -10.43
N GLN A 181 1.45 -3.16 -10.92
CA GLN A 181 2.51 -3.52 -11.85
C GLN A 181 3.53 -4.44 -11.17
N LYS A 182 3.72 -5.64 -11.73
CA LYS A 182 4.71 -6.63 -11.26
C LYS A 182 5.94 -6.74 -12.14
N GLY A 183 5.96 -6.04 -13.26
CA GLY A 183 7.01 -6.14 -14.26
C GLY A 183 6.60 -5.42 -15.53
N SER A 184 7.55 -5.26 -16.43
CA SER A 184 7.37 -4.66 -17.75
C SER A 184 8.13 -5.47 -18.79
N LEU A 185 7.55 -5.60 -19.98
CA LEU A 185 8.14 -6.33 -21.10
C LEU A 185 8.27 -5.38 -22.29
N ASP A 186 9.49 -5.18 -22.79
CA ASP A 186 9.69 -4.44 -24.03
C ASP A 186 9.35 -5.32 -25.23
N VAL A 187 8.33 -4.92 -25.98
CA VAL A 187 7.83 -5.64 -27.16
C VAL A 187 8.37 -5.09 -28.47
N MET A 188 9.22 -4.05 -28.45
CA MET A 188 9.80 -3.50 -29.68
C MET A 188 10.62 -4.56 -30.43
N GLY A 189 10.24 -4.84 -31.67
CA GLY A 189 10.89 -5.88 -32.48
C GLY A 189 10.70 -7.31 -31.95
N ALA A 190 9.76 -7.55 -31.04
CA ALA A 190 9.52 -8.88 -30.49
C ALA A 190 8.91 -9.83 -31.53
N VAL A 191 9.42 -11.06 -31.55
CA VAL A 191 8.85 -12.20 -32.27
C VAL A 191 7.88 -12.92 -31.34
N VAL A 192 6.69 -13.24 -31.86
CA VAL A 192 5.63 -13.92 -31.09
C VAL A 192 5.19 -15.18 -31.80
N GLU A 193 5.25 -16.30 -31.08
CA GLU A 193 4.86 -17.63 -31.56
C GLU A 193 3.82 -18.25 -30.64
N VAL A 194 2.92 -19.07 -31.21
CA VAL A 194 1.90 -19.80 -30.46
C VAL A 194 2.17 -21.30 -30.58
N ALA A 195 2.25 -21.98 -29.45
CA ALA A 195 2.44 -23.42 -29.34
C ALA A 195 1.30 -24.06 -28.53
N GLN A 196 1.07 -25.36 -28.71
CA GLN A 196 0.09 -26.11 -27.95
C GLN A 196 0.68 -26.56 -26.61
N GLY A 197 -0.02 -26.30 -25.50
CA GLY A 197 0.40 -26.68 -24.15
C GLY A 197 0.14 -28.16 -23.85
N VAL A 198 0.96 -28.75 -22.96
CA VAL A 198 0.92 -30.18 -22.62
C VAL A 198 0.18 -30.45 -21.28
N GLY A 199 -0.63 -29.50 -20.77
CA GLY A 199 -1.23 -29.58 -19.43
C GLY A 199 -2.75 -29.35 -19.38
N GLN A 200 -3.41 -29.91 -18.37
CA GLN A 200 -4.85 -29.71 -18.14
C GLN A 200 -5.16 -28.24 -17.83
N GLY A 201 -5.94 -27.59 -18.69
CA GLY A 201 -6.45 -26.22 -18.50
C GLY A 201 -5.59 -25.10 -19.13
N LEU A 202 -4.39 -25.40 -19.62
CA LEU A 202 -3.49 -24.46 -20.29
C LEU A 202 -3.18 -24.97 -21.70
N ASN A 203 -4.13 -24.78 -22.61
CA ASN A 203 -4.12 -25.42 -23.91
C ASN A 203 -3.18 -24.75 -24.92
N TRP A 204 -2.87 -23.48 -24.75
CA TRP A 204 -2.04 -22.69 -25.67
C TRP A 204 -0.98 -21.89 -24.93
N ILE A 205 0.22 -21.83 -25.49
CA ILE A 205 1.36 -21.08 -24.95
C ILE A 205 1.78 -20.06 -25.99
N LEU A 206 1.78 -18.79 -25.60
CA LEU A 206 2.27 -17.68 -26.40
C LEU A 206 3.69 -17.34 -25.92
N ARG A 207 4.67 -17.53 -26.81
CA ARG A 207 6.09 -17.27 -26.58
C ARG A 207 6.44 -15.91 -27.17
N ILE A 208 6.92 -15.00 -26.32
CA ILE A 208 7.33 -13.65 -26.71
C ILE A 208 8.84 -13.55 -26.54
N GLN A 209 9.55 -13.20 -27.62
CA GLN A 209 11.00 -13.05 -27.58
C GLN A 209 11.42 -11.76 -28.28
N ASN A 210 12.03 -10.85 -27.53
CA ASN A 210 12.72 -9.68 -28.05
C ASN A 210 14.20 -10.04 -28.32
N PRO A 211 14.86 -9.47 -29.35
CA PRO A 211 16.31 -9.61 -29.58
C PRO A 211 17.20 -9.40 -28.34
N ASN A 212 16.75 -8.62 -27.37
CA ASN A 212 17.49 -8.32 -26.14
C ASN A 212 17.21 -9.29 -24.98
N MET A 213 16.30 -10.26 -25.14
CA MET A 213 15.93 -11.22 -24.09
C MET A 213 16.75 -12.52 -24.18
N CYS A 214 17.29 -12.97 -23.04
CA CYS A 214 18.01 -14.24 -22.94
C CYS A 214 17.07 -15.46 -22.94
N THR A 215 15.84 -15.28 -22.47
CA THR A 215 14.81 -16.33 -22.39
C THR A 215 13.49 -15.78 -22.90
N ALA A 216 12.77 -16.57 -23.69
CA ALA A 216 11.43 -16.20 -24.13
C ALA A 216 10.48 -16.09 -22.93
N PHE A 217 9.63 -15.08 -22.95
CA PHE A 217 8.55 -14.92 -21.97
C PHE A 217 7.35 -15.76 -22.42
N GLU A 218 6.93 -16.72 -21.59
CA GLU A 218 5.86 -17.64 -21.91
C GLU A 218 4.57 -17.28 -21.16
N VAL A 219 3.48 -17.16 -21.91
CA VAL A 219 2.14 -16.88 -21.37
C VAL A 219 1.20 -18.00 -21.77
N ALA A 220 0.54 -18.60 -20.79
CA ALA A 220 -0.47 -19.61 -21.06
C ALA A 220 -1.85 -18.98 -21.27
N ILE A 221 -2.56 -19.44 -22.30
CA ILE A 221 -3.83 -18.89 -22.78
C ILE A 221 -4.87 -20.02 -22.89
N PRO A 222 -6.10 -19.82 -22.40
CA PRO A 222 -7.10 -20.88 -22.34
C PRO A 222 -7.67 -21.26 -23.72
N SER A 223 -7.79 -20.31 -24.65
CA SER A 223 -8.38 -20.53 -25.98
C SER A 223 -7.46 -20.13 -27.13
N GLN A 224 -7.60 -20.83 -28.26
CA GLN A 224 -6.81 -20.58 -29.47
C GLN A 224 -7.11 -19.19 -30.06
N GLU A 225 -8.39 -18.80 -30.05
CA GLU A 225 -8.86 -17.52 -30.56
C GLU A 225 -8.21 -16.35 -29.80
N GLN A 226 -8.21 -16.40 -28.47
CA GLN A 226 -7.51 -15.40 -27.65
C GLN A 226 -6.01 -15.41 -27.91
N ALA A 227 -5.39 -16.58 -28.09
CA ALA A 227 -3.96 -16.67 -28.38
C ALA A 227 -3.61 -16.01 -29.73
N MET A 228 -4.44 -16.19 -30.75
CA MET A 228 -4.28 -15.53 -32.05
C MET A 228 -4.52 -14.02 -31.96
N GLU A 229 -5.53 -13.58 -31.21
CA GLU A 229 -5.82 -12.17 -30.97
C GLU A 229 -4.64 -11.48 -30.28
N TRP A 230 -4.15 -12.03 -29.17
CA TRP A 230 -2.99 -11.52 -28.45
C TRP A 230 -1.73 -11.53 -29.32
N MET A 231 -1.47 -12.60 -30.07
CA MET A 231 -0.34 -12.65 -31.00
C MET A 231 -0.40 -11.52 -32.03
N SER A 232 -1.57 -11.29 -32.63
CA SER A 232 -1.76 -10.22 -33.62
C SER A 232 -1.55 -8.85 -33.00
N ALA A 233 -2.17 -8.59 -31.84
CA ALA A 233 -2.06 -7.31 -31.14
C ALA A 233 -0.61 -6.99 -30.74
N ILE A 234 0.14 -7.98 -30.22
CA ILE A 234 1.54 -7.80 -29.83
C ILE A 234 2.41 -7.57 -31.07
N LYS A 235 2.24 -8.35 -32.15
CA LYS A 235 3.00 -8.17 -33.40
C LYS A 235 2.77 -6.79 -34.02
N GLU A 236 1.51 -6.35 -34.07
CA GLU A 236 1.17 -5.03 -34.60
C GLU A 236 1.77 -3.91 -33.74
N THR A 237 1.70 -4.06 -32.42
CA THR A 237 2.29 -3.10 -31.46
C THR A 237 3.81 -3.03 -31.59
N ALA A 238 4.49 -4.18 -31.71
CA ALA A 238 5.93 -4.29 -31.88
C ALA A 238 6.45 -3.56 -33.12
N GLN A 239 5.60 -3.37 -34.14
CA GLN A 239 5.95 -2.75 -35.42
C GLN A 239 5.48 -1.29 -35.55
N SER A 240 4.38 -0.89 -34.89
CA SER A 240 3.65 0.34 -35.24
C SER A 240 3.18 1.21 -34.07
N ALA A 241 3.58 0.90 -32.83
CA ALA A 241 3.05 1.56 -31.62
C ALA A 241 3.03 3.10 -31.67
N SER A 242 4.14 3.74 -32.10
CA SER A 242 4.28 5.21 -32.11
C SER A 242 3.40 5.90 -33.15
N ALA A 243 3.23 5.29 -34.32
CA ALA A 243 2.35 5.81 -35.38
C ALA A 243 0.88 5.76 -34.94
N ARG A 244 0.47 4.65 -34.30
CA ARG A 244 -0.90 4.45 -33.81
C ARG A 244 -1.30 5.44 -32.73
N GLU A 245 -0.41 5.73 -31.79
CA GLU A 245 -0.69 6.70 -30.73
C GLU A 245 -0.96 8.10 -31.30
N SER A 246 -0.19 8.50 -32.32
CA SER A 246 -0.34 9.79 -32.98
C SER A 246 -1.68 9.88 -33.73
N GLN A 247 -2.03 8.83 -34.47
CA GLN A 247 -3.28 8.76 -35.23
C GLN A 247 -4.53 8.78 -34.32
N ASN A 248 -4.50 8.07 -33.19
CA ASN A 248 -5.61 8.06 -32.23
C ASN A 248 -5.87 9.46 -31.66
N LYS A 249 -4.81 10.21 -31.31
CA LYS A 249 -4.92 11.60 -30.82
C LYS A 249 -5.54 12.54 -31.85
N GLU A 250 -5.23 12.35 -33.14
CA GLU A 250 -5.82 13.14 -34.22
C GLU A 250 -7.30 12.82 -34.41
N MET A 251 -7.65 11.52 -34.37
CA MET A 251 -9.03 11.07 -34.51
C MET A 251 -9.92 11.58 -33.36
N GLU A 252 -9.46 11.51 -32.10
CA GLU A 252 -10.18 12.05 -30.95
C GLU A 252 -10.45 13.57 -31.08
N ARG A 253 -9.49 14.33 -31.62
CA ARG A 253 -9.65 15.78 -31.85
C ARG A 253 -10.66 16.11 -32.94
N ALA A 254 -10.89 15.19 -33.88
CA ALA A 254 -11.82 15.37 -34.99
C ALA A 254 -13.28 15.11 -34.60
N TRP A 255 -13.54 14.43 -33.48
CA TRP A 255 -14.89 14.09 -33.06
C TRP A 255 -15.68 15.34 -32.64
N ARG A 256 -16.89 15.48 -33.20
CA ARG A 256 -17.81 16.58 -32.90
C ARG A 256 -18.95 16.10 -32.02
N VAL A 257 -19.38 16.93 -31.08
CA VAL A 257 -20.52 16.64 -30.21
C VAL A 257 -21.83 16.87 -30.98
N ALA A 258 -22.76 15.92 -30.91
CA ALA A 258 -24.08 16.04 -31.50
C ALA A 258 -24.85 17.22 -30.89
N LYS A 259 -25.63 17.94 -31.73
CA LYS A 259 -26.33 19.17 -31.31
C LYS A 259 -27.36 18.88 -30.22
N GLU A 260 -28.05 17.76 -30.32
CA GLU A 260 -29.07 17.28 -29.39
C GLU A 260 -28.48 17.11 -27.98
N MET A 261 -27.26 16.55 -27.89
CA MET A 261 -26.54 16.41 -26.62
C MET A 261 -26.08 17.78 -26.09
N SER A 262 -25.54 18.63 -26.97
CA SER A 262 -25.08 19.97 -26.61
C SER A 262 -26.20 20.83 -26.01
N ASN A 263 -27.42 20.74 -26.56
CA ASN A 263 -28.58 21.49 -26.09
C ASN A 263 -29.02 21.14 -24.65
N LEU A 264 -28.64 19.97 -24.13
CA LEU A 264 -28.95 19.55 -22.76
C LEU A 264 -28.02 20.21 -21.72
N ILE A 265 -26.89 20.78 -22.16
CA ILE A 265 -25.84 21.33 -21.28
C ILE A 265 -26.13 22.80 -20.97
N ILE A 266 -26.98 23.04 -19.97
CA ILE A 266 -27.36 24.39 -19.54
C ILE A 266 -26.29 24.98 -18.61
N TYR A 267 -26.05 24.31 -17.48
CA TYR A 267 -24.95 24.57 -16.53
C TYR A 267 -23.81 23.56 -16.75
N CYS A 268 -22.79 23.62 -15.91
CA CYS A 268 -21.65 22.68 -15.93
C CYS A 268 -21.08 22.48 -17.34
N ARG A 269 -20.97 23.56 -18.12
CA ARG A 269 -20.41 23.56 -19.47
C ARG A 269 -18.93 23.26 -19.37
N SER A 270 -18.53 22.06 -19.75
CA SER A 270 -17.14 21.63 -19.70
C SER A 270 -16.32 22.42 -20.71
N VAL A 271 -15.34 23.18 -20.23
CA VAL A 271 -14.41 23.95 -21.05
C VAL A 271 -12.97 23.59 -20.72
N ALA A 272 -12.10 23.68 -21.71
CA ALA A 272 -10.66 23.58 -21.51
C ALA A 272 -10.20 24.68 -20.55
N PHE A 273 -9.57 24.29 -19.45
CA PHE A 273 -9.08 25.22 -18.45
C PHE A 273 -7.92 26.05 -19.01
N ASN A 274 -8.02 27.37 -18.90
CA ASN A 274 -6.95 28.31 -19.25
C ASN A 274 -6.94 29.46 -18.23
N ILE A 275 -5.89 29.51 -17.41
CA ILE A 275 -5.77 30.47 -16.31
C ILE A 275 -5.61 31.91 -16.81
N ASP A 276 -4.84 32.14 -17.88
CA ASP A 276 -4.59 33.48 -18.42
C ASP A 276 -5.88 34.09 -18.97
N ARG A 277 -6.68 33.29 -19.67
CA ARG A 277 -8.00 33.67 -20.16
C ARG A 277 -8.91 34.10 -19.01
N LEU A 278 -8.92 33.36 -17.90
CA LEU A 278 -9.74 33.66 -16.72
C LEU A 278 -9.24 34.91 -15.98
N LYS A 279 -7.91 35.11 -15.88
CA LYS A 279 -7.31 36.32 -15.32
C LYS A 279 -7.66 37.57 -16.14
N GLN A 280 -7.80 37.45 -17.46
CA GLN A 280 -8.14 38.57 -18.36
C GLN A 280 -9.64 38.84 -18.49
N ARG A 281 -10.46 37.80 -18.70
CA ARG A 281 -11.90 37.93 -19.02
C ARG A 281 -12.83 37.75 -17.82
N GLY A 282 -12.30 37.30 -16.68
CA GLY A 282 -13.08 36.98 -15.50
C GLY A 282 -13.72 35.59 -15.56
N PHE A 283 -14.53 35.29 -14.54
CA PHE A 283 -15.18 34.00 -14.35
C PHE A 283 -16.56 33.94 -15.03
N VAL A 284 -16.89 32.80 -15.62
CA VAL A 284 -18.15 32.56 -16.32
C VAL A 284 -18.88 31.44 -15.59
N TYR A 285 -19.88 31.79 -14.77
CA TYR A 285 -20.52 30.84 -13.83
C TYR A 285 -21.09 29.53 -14.44
N PRO A 286 -21.61 29.47 -15.69
CA PRO A 286 -22.07 28.20 -16.24
C PRO A 286 -20.93 27.30 -16.73
N GLU A 287 -19.69 27.82 -16.85
CA GLU A 287 -18.52 27.05 -17.26
C GLU A 287 -17.86 26.33 -16.08
N MET A 288 -17.31 25.15 -16.35
CA MET A 288 -16.54 24.38 -15.38
C MET A 288 -15.36 23.66 -16.06
N SER A 289 -14.38 23.23 -15.28
CA SER A 289 -13.26 22.43 -15.78
C SER A 289 -13.02 21.17 -14.95
N SER A 290 -12.66 20.08 -15.63
CA SER A 290 -12.29 18.82 -14.99
C SER A 290 -10.77 18.65 -14.97
N PHE A 291 -10.24 18.10 -13.88
CA PHE A 291 -8.81 17.91 -13.67
C PHE A 291 -8.51 16.48 -13.20
N PRO A 292 -7.52 15.79 -13.77
CA PRO A 292 -6.98 14.59 -13.13
C PRO A 292 -6.29 14.99 -11.81
N GLU A 293 -6.30 14.10 -10.82
CA GLU A 293 -5.74 14.35 -9.48
C GLU A 293 -4.33 14.96 -9.51
N THR A 294 -3.46 14.48 -10.41
CA THR A 294 -2.05 14.92 -10.51
C THR A 294 -1.93 16.38 -10.97
N LYS A 295 -2.81 16.81 -11.89
CA LYS A 295 -2.88 18.20 -12.33
C LYS A 295 -3.53 19.06 -11.25
N ALA A 296 -4.56 18.55 -10.58
CA ALA A 296 -5.23 19.25 -9.51
C ALA A 296 -4.30 19.52 -8.32
N GLU A 297 -3.55 18.52 -7.87
CA GLU A 297 -2.59 18.66 -6.78
C GLU A 297 -1.52 19.72 -7.08
N LYS A 298 -0.86 19.64 -8.24
CA LYS A 298 0.18 20.61 -8.63
C LYS A 298 -0.39 22.01 -8.86
N LEU A 299 -1.49 22.13 -9.58
CA LEU A 299 -2.01 23.44 -9.99
C LEU A 299 -2.89 24.09 -8.92
N ILE A 300 -3.87 23.35 -8.40
CA ILE A 300 -4.89 23.85 -7.47
C ILE A 300 -4.33 23.95 -6.05
N CYS A 301 -3.62 22.92 -5.57
CA CYS A 301 -3.18 22.88 -4.18
C CYS A 301 -1.83 23.59 -3.97
N GLN A 302 -0.86 23.41 -4.88
CA GLN A 302 0.51 23.87 -4.69
C GLN A 302 0.81 25.24 -5.34
N ASN A 303 0.47 25.43 -6.62
CA ASN A 303 0.94 26.60 -7.37
C ASN A 303 0.01 27.82 -7.33
N GLU A 304 -1.30 27.60 -7.46
CA GLU A 304 -2.28 28.69 -7.68
C GLU A 304 -3.46 28.60 -6.68
N SER A 305 -3.21 28.16 -5.45
CA SER A 305 -4.23 27.94 -4.40
C SER A 305 -5.15 29.15 -4.20
N ARG A 306 -4.59 30.36 -4.05
CA ARG A 306 -5.34 31.61 -3.89
C ARG A 306 -6.24 31.93 -5.08
N PHE A 307 -5.75 31.69 -6.31
CA PHE A 307 -6.57 31.84 -7.51
C PHE A 307 -7.74 30.86 -7.49
N PHE A 308 -7.50 29.61 -7.12
CA PHE A 308 -8.54 28.58 -7.11
C PHE A 308 -9.58 28.75 -6.00
N ILE A 309 -9.20 29.26 -4.83
CA ILE A 309 -10.16 29.64 -3.77
C ILE A 309 -11.15 30.65 -4.33
N LYS A 310 -10.65 31.70 -5.01
CA LYS A 310 -11.50 32.70 -5.66
C LYS A 310 -12.30 32.09 -6.81
N TYR A 311 -11.68 31.31 -7.69
CA TYR A 311 -12.34 30.64 -8.80
C TYR A 311 -13.53 29.79 -8.33
N HIS A 312 -13.34 29.01 -7.25
CA HIS A 312 -14.38 28.15 -6.69
C HIS A 312 -15.51 28.91 -5.99
N GLN A 313 -15.42 30.22 -5.80
CA GLN A 313 -16.57 31.05 -5.39
C GLN A 313 -17.54 31.29 -6.56
N TYR A 314 -17.09 31.18 -7.81
CA TYR A 314 -17.88 31.49 -9.01
C TYR A 314 -18.12 30.29 -9.94
N GLN A 315 -17.20 29.33 -10.00
CA GLN A 315 -17.23 28.21 -10.94
C GLN A 315 -16.93 26.87 -10.27
N PHE A 316 -17.33 25.78 -10.92
CA PHE A 316 -17.05 24.42 -10.45
C PHE A 316 -15.74 23.87 -11.01
N SER A 317 -15.04 23.12 -10.17
CA SER A 317 -14.03 22.15 -10.62
C SER A 317 -14.47 20.73 -10.29
N ARG A 318 -14.22 19.81 -11.23
CA ARG A 318 -14.32 18.37 -10.98
C ARG A 318 -12.95 17.75 -10.96
N VAL A 319 -12.57 17.10 -9.87
CA VAL A 319 -11.32 16.34 -9.75
C VAL A 319 -11.63 14.86 -9.74
N TYR A 320 -10.82 14.05 -10.42
CA TYR A 320 -11.03 12.61 -10.52
C TYR A 320 -9.70 11.83 -10.45
N PRO A 321 -9.75 10.54 -10.04
CA PRO A 321 -8.55 9.74 -9.87
C PRO A 321 -7.76 9.56 -11.18
N LYS A 322 -6.43 9.44 -11.09
CA LYS A 322 -5.60 9.16 -12.27
C LYS A 322 -5.86 7.76 -12.84
N GLY A 323 -5.73 7.59 -14.15
CA GLY A 323 -6.01 6.33 -14.85
C GLY A 323 -5.15 5.14 -14.39
N GLN A 324 -3.96 5.41 -13.84
CA GLN A 324 -3.05 4.40 -13.28
C GLN A 324 -3.59 3.73 -12.01
N ARG A 325 -4.64 4.26 -11.38
CA ARG A 325 -5.31 3.65 -10.22
C ARG A 325 -6.30 2.58 -10.65
N ILE A 326 -5.78 1.55 -11.32
CA ILE A 326 -6.57 0.41 -11.80
C ILE A 326 -7.11 -0.42 -10.63
N ASP A 327 -6.43 -0.39 -9.49
CA ASP A 327 -6.90 -0.93 -8.21
C ASP A 327 -8.08 -0.16 -7.61
N SER A 328 -8.55 0.89 -8.27
CA SER A 328 -9.60 1.80 -7.79
C SER A 328 -9.27 2.50 -6.47
N SER A 329 -7.98 2.61 -6.10
CA SER A 329 -7.57 3.42 -4.95
C SER A 329 -8.01 4.88 -5.10
N ASN A 330 -8.13 5.61 -3.98
CA ASN A 330 -8.43 7.03 -3.99
C ASN A 330 -7.25 7.90 -3.59
N TYR A 331 -7.25 9.14 -4.08
CA TYR A 331 -6.39 10.22 -3.60
C TYR A 331 -6.97 10.88 -2.34
N ASN A 332 -6.16 11.67 -1.63
CA ASN A 332 -6.62 12.42 -0.46
C ASN A 332 -7.51 13.59 -0.89
N PRO A 333 -8.80 13.64 -0.49
CA PRO A 333 -9.71 14.69 -0.92
C PRO A 333 -9.55 16.02 -0.16
N ILE A 334 -8.88 16.01 1.00
CA ILE A 334 -8.84 17.15 1.93
C ILE A 334 -8.18 18.41 1.31
N PRO A 335 -7.00 18.34 0.67
CA PRO A 335 -6.37 19.53 0.07
C PRO A 335 -7.28 20.22 -0.97
N LEU A 336 -8.06 19.43 -1.71
CA LEU A 336 -8.99 19.95 -2.71
C LEU A 336 -10.23 20.58 -2.07
N TRP A 337 -10.76 19.99 -1.00
CA TRP A 337 -11.81 20.63 -0.22
C TRP A 337 -11.33 21.94 0.43
N ASN A 338 -10.10 21.98 0.93
CA ASN A 338 -9.51 23.17 1.56
C ASN A 338 -9.30 24.33 0.56
N THR A 339 -9.14 24.04 -0.73
CA THR A 339 -9.11 25.04 -1.81
C THR A 339 -10.49 25.37 -2.38
N GLY A 340 -11.55 24.78 -1.83
CA GLY A 340 -12.94 25.06 -2.19
C GLY A 340 -13.48 24.23 -3.36
N CYS A 341 -12.72 23.24 -3.86
CA CYS A 341 -13.17 22.35 -4.93
C CYS A 341 -14.42 21.56 -4.49
N GLN A 342 -15.43 21.53 -5.36
CA GLN A 342 -16.76 21.04 -5.01
C GLN A 342 -16.97 19.59 -5.43
N MET A 343 -16.54 19.22 -6.64
CA MET A 343 -16.77 17.88 -7.20
C MET A 343 -15.50 17.04 -7.13
N VAL A 344 -15.11 16.66 -5.92
CA VAL A 344 -13.96 15.78 -5.65
C VAL A 344 -14.41 14.33 -5.78
N ALA A 345 -14.34 13.78 -6.99
CA ALA A 345 -14.86 12.45 -7.30
C ALA A 345 -13.91 11.36 -6.79
N LEU A 346 -14.48 10.37 -6.09
CA LEU A 346 -13.79 9.22 -5.52
C LEU A 346 -14.45 7.92 -5.99
N ASN A 347 -13.70 6.82 -5.96
CA ASN A 347 -14.12 5.46 -6.21
C ASN A 347 -14.87 4.90 -4.99
N PHE A 348 -16.21 4.92 -5.03
CA PHE A 348 -17.08 4.52 -3.91
C PHE A 348 -16.96 3.04 -3.54
N GLN A 349 -16.57 2.19 -4.49
CA GLN A 349 -16.39 0.76 -4.29
C GLN A 349 -15.19 0.40 -3.42
N THR A 350 -14.30 1.37 -3.12
CA THR A 350 -13.05 1.14 -2.40
C THR A 350 -13.16 1.57 -0.94
N PRO A 351 -13.01 0.66 0.05
CA PRO A 351 -13.15 0.96 1.47
C PRO A 351 -11.88 1.59 2.08
N ASP A 352 -11.35 2.63 1.45
CA ASP A 352 -10.13 3.30 1.88
C ASP A 352 -10.41 4.53 2.76
N LYS A 353 -9.33 5.11 3.31
CA LYS A 353 -9.40 6.29 4.18
C LYS A 353 -10.11 7.48 3.49
N ALA A 354 -9.89 7.69 2.19
CA ALA A 354 -10.50 8.79 1.46
C ALA A 354 -12.04 8.65 1.40
N MET A 355 -12.55 7.45 1.11
CA MET A 355 -14.00 7.20 1.14
C MET A 355 -14.59 7.32 2.55
N GLN A 356 -13.86 6.90 3.58
CA GLN A 356 -14.28 7.06 4.97
C GLN A 356 -14.38 8.55 5.37
N LEU A 357 -13.45 9.38 4.89
CA LEU A 357 -13.50 10.84 5.07
C LEU A 357 -14.68 11.47 4.31
N ASN A 358 -14.93 11.02 3.07
CA ASN A 358 -16.06 11.48 2.27
C ASN A 358 -17.39 11.22 2.99
N GLN A 359 -17.62 9.99 3.45
CA GLN A 359 -18.81 9.63 4.20
C GLN A 359 -18.95 10.45 5.50
N SER A 360 -17.84 10.71 6.20
CA SER A 360 -17.82 11.56 7.39
C SER A 360 -18.21 13.01 7.08
N LYS A 361 -17.62 13.63 6.06
CA LYS A 361 -17.89 15.02 5.68
C LYS A 361 -19.36 15.21 5.32
N PHE A 362 -19.91 14.32 4.48
CA PHE A 362 -21.28 14.44 3.97
C PHE A 362 -22.36 13.94 4.94
N ARG A 363 -22.00 13.45 6.14
CA ARG A 363 -22.96 13.29 7.24
C ARG A 363 -23.51 14.61 7.75
N LEU A 364 -22.77 15.70 7.55
CA LEU A 364 -23.29 17.05 7.82
C LEU A 364 -24.52 17.33 6.96
N ASN A 365 -25.32 18.28 7.39
CA ASN A 365 -26.52 18.71 6.65
C ASN A 365 -27.48 17.54 6.32
N GLY A 366 -27.64 16.62 7.27
CA GLY A 366 -28.59 15.52 7.17
C GLY A 366 -28.26 14.46 6.11
N GLY A 367 -27.01 14.36 5.65
CA GLY A 367 -26.65 13.33 4.68
C GLY A 367 -27.04 13.62 3.23
N CYS A 368 -27.43 14.86 2.91
CA CYS A 368 -28.04 15.18 1.61
C CYS A 368 -27.05 15.25 0.43
N GLY A 369 -25.76 15.05 0.66
CA GLY A 369 -24.72 15.16 -0.37
C GLY A 369 -24.21 16.59 -0.62
N TYR A 370 -24.70 17.59 0.12
CA TYR A 370 -24.24 18.97 0.04
C TYR A 370 -23.90 19.53 1.42
N VAL A 371 -22.70 20.10 1.54
CA VAL A 371 -22.22 20.78 2.76
C VAL A 371 -21.79 22.18 2.38
N LEU A 372 -22.38 23.19 3.04
CA LEU A 372 -22.01 24.58 2.83
C LEU A 372 -20.54 24.77 3.25
N ARG A 373 -19.75 25.43 2.40
CA ARG A 373 -18.37 25.79 2.76
C ARG A 373 -18.37 26.81 3.90
N PRO A 374 -17.42 26.74 4.84
CA PRO A 374 -17.32 27.71 5.92
C PRO A 374 -17.13 29.15 5.42
N GLU A 375 -17.69 30.12 6.16
CA GLU A 375 -17.65 31.55 5.82
C GLU A 375 -16.22 32.07 5.61
N ILE A 376 -15.27 31.54 6.39
CA ILE A 376 -13.86 31.92 6.31
C ILE A 376 -13.26 31.70 4.92
N MET A 377 -13.74 30.71 4.16
CA MET A 377 -13.27 30.41 2.80
C MET A 377 -13.71 31.45 1.75
N PHE A 378 -14.64 32.33 2.12
CA PHE A 378 -15.11 33.41 1.24
C PHE A 378 -14.33 34.71 1.45
N ARG A 379 -13.50 34.80 2.50
CA ARG A 379 -12.63 35.96 2.73
C ARG A 379 -11.53 36.04 1.68
N SER A 380 -11.14 37.26 1.31
CA SER A 380 -10.08 37.52 0.31
C SER A 380 -8.67 37.18 0.78
N ASP A 381 -8.47 37.11 2.10
CA ASP A 381 -7.20 36.82 2.75
C ASP A 381 -7.03 35.35 3.14
N PHE A 382 -8.07 34.51 2.98
CA PHE A 382 -8.01 33.10 3.32
C PHE A 382 -7.00 32.34 2.44
N ASP A 383 -6.13 31.59 3.09
CA ASP A 383 -5.19 30.68 2.46
C ASP A 383 -5.10 29.39 3.31
N PRO A 384 -5.40 28.20 2.74
CA PRO A 384 -5.41 26.95 3.48
C PRO A 384 -4.02 26.53 3.97
N ASN A 385 -2.96 27.13 3.47
CA ASN A 385 -1.57 26.81 3.83
C ASN A 385 -0.96 27.85 4.77
N ASP A 386 -1.67 28.94 5.09
CA ASP A 386 -1.19 30.02 5.96
C ASP A 386 -2.11 30.19 7.18
N PRO A 387 -1.68 29.78 8.39
CA PRO A 387 -2.50 29.93 9.60
C PRO A 387 -2.73 31.39 10.00
N THR A 388 -1.94 32.36 9.50
CA THR A 388 -2.11 33.77 9.87
C THR A 388 -3.42 34.39 9.33
N CYS A 389 -3.99 33.81 8.27
CA CYS A 389 -5.29 34.21 7.72
C CYS A 389 -6.47 33.97 8.67
N LEU A 390 -6.25 33.17 9.73
CA LEU A 390 -7.24 32.81 10.73
C LEU A 390 -7.42 33.88 11.81
N SER A 391 -6.82 35.05 11.64
CA SER A 391 -6.98 36.19 12.56
C SER A 391 -8.47 36.50 12.77
N GLY A 392 -8.91 36.45 14.04
CA GLY A 392 -10.29 36.66 14.46
C GLY A 392 -11.19 35.41 14.44
N SER A 393 -10.66 34.23 14.08
CA SER A 393 -11.41 32.97 14.18
C SER A 393 -11.24 32.29 15.54
N GLU A 394 -12.29 31.64 16.02
CA GLU A 394 -12.27 30.90 17.29
C GLU A 394 -11.71 29.48 17.08
N GLY A 395 -10.47 29.27 17.52
CA GLY A 395 -9.88 27.94 17.62
C GLY A 395 -10.47 27.12 18.77
N LEU A 396 -10.11 25.85 18.85
CA LEU A 396 -10.50 24.92 19.91
C LEU A 396 -9.28 24.30 20.60
N ALA A 397 -9.27 24.34 21.92
CA ALA A 397 -8.45 23.47 22.75
C ALA A 397 -9.20 22.14 22.97
N VAL A 398 -8.62 21.03 22.50
CA VAL A 398 -9.19 19.69 22.59
C VAL A 398 -8.47 18.89 23.65
N SER A 399 -9.23 18.26 24.55
CA SER A 399 -8.74 17.25 25.49
C SER A 399 -9.54 15.98 25.30
N LEU A 400 -8.86 14.91 24.86
CA LEU A 400 -9.46 13.63 24.52
C LEU A 400 -8.85 12.53 25.38
N ARG A 401 -9.69 11.70 26.00
CA ARG A 401 -9.28 10.49 26.71
C ARG A 401 -9.93 9.27 26.09
N ILE A 402 -9.12 8.31 25.65
CA ILE A 402 -9.53 6.99 25.20
C ILE A 402 -9.56 6.07 26.42
N ILE A 403 -10.77 5.70 26.85
CA ILE A 403 -10.96 5.00 28.13
C ILE A 403 -10.96 3.50 27.88
N ALA A 404 -11.90 3.01 27.08
CA ALA A 404 -12.15 1.58 26.90
C ALA A 404 -12.86 1.30 25.57
N ALA A 405 -13.00 0.02 25.22
CA ALA A 405 -13.89 -0.42 24.15
C ALA A 405 -14.73 -1.61 24.60
N ARG A 406 -15.71 -1.98 23.77
CA ARG A 406 -16.47 -3.22 23.91
C ARG A 406 -16.63 -3.92 22.57
N HIS A 407 -16.64 -5.25 22.60
CA HIS A 407 -16.96 -6.12 21.47
C HIS A 407 -16.14 -5.81 20.20
N LEU A 408 -14.82 -5.70 20.36
CA LEU A 408 -13.88 -5.65 19.23
C LEU A 408 -13.61 -7.09 18.77
N SER A 409 -13.93 -7.37 17.51
CA SER A 409 -13.73 -8.69 16.92
C SER A 409 -13.26 -8.55 15.49
N ARG A 410 -12.43 -9.51 15.05
CA ARG A 410 -11.98 -9.64 13.67
C ARG A 410 -12.47 -10.97 13.10
N ALA A 411 -12.62 -11.04 11.78
CA ALA A 411 -12.86 -12.29 11.08
C ALA A 411 -11.61 -13.20 11.19
N GLY A 412 -11.74 -14.35 11.86
CA GLY A 412 -10.66 -15.33 12.03
C GLY A 412 -10.68 -16.01 13.40
N ARG A 413 -9.72 -16.92 13.61
CA ARG A 413 -9.41 -17.48 14.94
C ARG A 413 -8.54 -16.52 15.74
N GLY A 414 -8.61 -16.66 17.08
CA GLY A 414 -7.80 -15.91 18.03
C GLY A 414 -8.52 -14.74 18.67
N THR A 415 -7.96 -14.27 19.77
CA THR A 415 -8.38 -13.05 20.44
C THR A 415 -7.57 -11.88 19.90
N VAL A 416 -8.24 -10.76 19.64
CA VAL A 416 -7.57 -9.54 19.17
C VAL A 416 -6.78 -8.88 20.31
N SER A 417 -5.65 -8.27 19.97
CA SER A 417 -4.85 -7.42 20.84
C SER A 417 -4.99 -5.96 20.37
N PRO A 418 -6.03 -5.24 20.83
CA PRO A 418 -6.40 -3.97 20.22
C PRO A 418 -5.56 -2.79 20.71
N PHE A 419 -5.36 -1.83 19.81
CA PHE A 419 -4.96 -0.46 20.12
C PHE A 419 -5.79 0.54 19.30
N VAL A 420 -5.79 1.80 19.72
CA VAL A 420 -6.55 2.87 19.08
C VAL A 420 -5.61 3.94 18.58
N GLU A 421 -5.74 4.29 17.30
CA GLU A 421 -5.13 5.48 16.71
C GLU A 421 -6.19 6.57 16.55
N VAL A 422 -5.87 7.77 17.03
CA VAL A 422 -6.68 8.96 16.82
C VAL A 422 -5.85 9.96 16.03
N GLU A 423 -6.42 10.51 14.97
CA GLU A 423 -5.77 11.55 14.15
C GLU A 423 -6.72 12.71 13.82
N THR A 424 -6.16 13.92 13.71
CA THR A 424 -6.84 15.08 13.14
C THR A 424 -6.52 15.22 11.66
N LEU A 425 -7.55 15.56 10.87
CA LEU A 425 -7.47 15.63 9.42
C LEU A 425 -8.16 16.91 8.92
N GLY A 426 -7.39 17.85 8.37
CA GLY A 426 -7.89 19.15 7.93
C GLY A 426 -6.85 19.94 7.12
N ALA A 427 -6.71 21.23 7.40
CA ALA A 427 -5.59 22.02 6.86
C ALA A 427 -4.25 21.53 7.42
N GLU A 428 -3.13 21.86 6.75
CA GLU A 428 -1.81 21.38 7.14
C GLU A 428 -1.44 21.80 8.58
N TYR A 429 -1.81 23.02 8.99
CA TYR A 429 -1.57 23.54 10.33
C TYR A 429 -2.43 22.88 11.44
N ASP A 430 -3.49 22.14 11.10
CA ASP A 430 -4.36 21.41 12.03
C ASP A 430 -4.21 19.88 11.92
N THR A 431 -3.37 19.42 11.00
CA THR A 431 -3.12 18.00 10.72
C THR A 431 -1.81 17.56 11.39
N GLY A 432 -1.72 16.30 11.80
CA GLY A 432 -0.50 15.72 12.39
C GLY A 432 -0.59 15.46 13.90
N HIS A 433 -1.68 15.88 14.56
CA HIS A 433 -1.98 15.40 15.90
C HIS A 433 -2.40 13.93 15.81
N LYS A 434 -1.52 13.01 16.24
CA LYS A 434 -1.78 11.57 16.33
C LYS A 434 -1.54 11.02 17.74
N LEU A 435 -2.56 10.42 18.34
CA LEU A 435 -2.43 9.59 19.54
C LEU A 435 -2.52 8.12 19.11
N THR A 436 -1.55 7.31 19.52
CA THR A 436 -1.63 5.85 19.44
C THR A 436 -1.57 5.31 20.85
N THR A 437 -2.63 4.63 21.30
CA THR A 437 -2.64 3.99 22.62
C THR A 437 -1.71 2.77 22.63
N LYS A 438 -1.38 2.27 23.82
CA LYS A 438 -0.73 0.97 23.97
C LYS A 438 -1.64 -0.16 23.46
N THR A 439 -1.04 -1.26 23.05
CA THR A 439 -1.76 -2.51 22.78
C THR A 439 -2.23 -3.13 24.09
N VAL A 440 -3.50 -3.53 24.15
CA VAL A 440 -4.00 -4.42 25.20
C VAL A 440 -3.95 -5.84 24.67
N SER A 441 -3.13 -6.70 25.26
CA SER A 441 -2.96 -8.08 24.78
C SER A 441 -4.22 -8.93 25.01
N ASP A 442 -4.61 -9.68 23.98
CA ASP A 442 -5.62 -10.74 24.02
C ASP A 442 -6.95 -10.35 24.70
N ASN A 443 -7.41 -9.11 24.48
CA ASN A 443 -8.70 -8.65 24.99
C ASN A 443 -9.46 -7.80 23.97
N GLY A 444 -10.29 -8.46 23.16
CA GLY A 444 -11.26 -7.79 22.29
C GLY A 444 -12.60 -7.45 22.95
N LEU A 445 -12.97 -8.14 24.04
CA LEU A 445 -14.31 -8.04 24.58
C LEU A 445 -14.55 -6.73 25.33
N ASN A 446 -13.59 -6.32 26.17
CA ASN A 446 -13.70 -5.16 27.06
C ASN A 446 -12.33 -4.52 27.42
N PRO A 447 -11.47 -4.16 26.44
CA PRO A 447 -10.17 -3.56 26.72
C PRO A 447 -10.30 -2.16 27.34
N VAL A 448 -9.31 -1.80 28.17
CA VAL A 448 -9.21 -0.50 28.85
C VAL A 448 -7.80 0.06 28.64
N TRP A 449 -7.70 1.30 28.14
CA TRP A 449 -6.44 2.02 27.92
C TRP A 449 -6.26 3.17 28.90
N ASN A 450 -7.30 3.99 29.07
CA ASN A 450 -7.30 5.19 29.91
C ASN A 450 -6.15 6.17 29.58
N GLU A 451 -5.91 6.41 28.30
CA GLU A 451 -4.87 7.31 27.81
C GLU A 451 -5.48 8.62 27.29
N SER A 452 -4.79 9.74 27.49
CA SER A 452 -5.27 11.06 27.07
C SER A 452 -4.26 11.83 26.23
N CYS A 453 -4.78 12.67 25.34
CA CYS A 453 -4.03 13.66 24.60
C CYS A 453 -4.74 15.02 24.65
N GLU A 454 -3.93 16.07 24.55
CA GLU A 454 -4.40 17.44 24.38
C GLU A 454 -3.73 18.06 23.16
N PHE A 455 -4.50 18.81 22.38
CA PHE A 455 -4.02 19.50 21.17
C PHE A 455 -4.95 20.68 20.84
N ASP A 456 -4.42 21.63 20.08
CA ASP A 456 -5.15 22.82 19.65
C ASP A 456 -5.54 22.68 18.17
N ILE A 457 -6.73 23.17 17.81
CA ILE A 457 -7.22 23.27 16.43
C ILE A 457 -7.49 24.74 16.13
N LEU A 458 -6.85 25.27 15.10
CA LEU A 458 -7.00 26.65 14.67
C LEU A 458 -8.27 26.88 13.84
N ASN A 459 -8.60 25.96 12.93
CA ASN A 459 -9.77 26.07 12.06
C ASN A 459 -10.72 24.87 12.23
N PRO A 460 -11.57 24.88 13.26
CA PRO A 460 -12.51 23.79 13.53
C PRO A 460 -13.41 23.44 12.33
N SER A 461 -13.72 24.41 11.47
CA SER A 461 -14.67 24.20 10.38
C SER A 461 -14.16 23.28 9.27
N LEU A 462 -12.84 23.03 9.21
CA LEU A 462 -12.20 22.17 8.20
C LEU A 462 -11.70 20.84 8.77
N VAL A 463 -11.77 20.63 10.09
CA VAL A 463 -11.15 19.47 10.75
C VAL A 463 -12.14 18.33 10.98
N MET A 464 -11.68 17.11 10.70
CA MET A 464 -12.29 15.87 11.11
C MET A 464 -11.41 15.16 12.14
N LEU A 465 -12.05 14.55 13.14
CA LEU A 465 -11.43 13.66 14.11
C LEU A 465 -11.71 12.22 13.71
N ARG A 466 -10.65 11.42 13.58
CA ARG A 466 -10.73 10.03 13.14
C ARG A 466 -10.18 9.10 14.20
N PHE A 467 -10.96 8.09 14.54
CA PHE A 467 -10.59 6.96 15.38
C PHE A 467 -10.39 5.74 14.48
N THR A 468 -9.28 5.03 14.61
CA THR A 468 -9.02 3.75 13.96
C THR A 468 -8.65 2.75 15.04
N VAL A 469 -9.35 1.62 15.07
CA VAL A 469 -9.06 0.52 15.99
C VAL A 469 -8.39 -0.58 15.20
N GLN A 470 -7.24 -1.02 15.69
CA GLN A 470 -6.41 -2.01 15.02
C GLN A 470 -6.06 -3.15 15.98
N ASP A 471 -5.83 -4.32 15.42
CA ASP A 471 -5.34 -5.53 16.06
C ASP A 471 -3.84 -5.67 15.77
N GLU A 472 -3.01 -5.72 16.81
CA GLU A 472 -1.60 -6.08 16.66
C GLU A 472 -1.48 -7.60 16.59
N ASP A 473 -1.02 -8.12 15.46
CA ASP A 473 -0.87 -9.56 15.29
C ASP A 473 0.43 -10.11 15.91
N VAL A 474 0.61 -11.43 15.83
CA VAL A 474 1.78 -12.13 16.36
C VAL A 474 3.11 -11.72 15.73
N PHE A 475 3.07 -11.01 14.60
CA PHE A 475 4.25 -10.47 13.91
C PHE A 475 4.48 -8.99 14.22
N GLY A 476 3.64 -8.38 15.05
CA GLY A 476 3.65 -6.94 15.35
C GLY A 476 3.08 -6.08 14.23
N ASP A 477 2.42 -6.68 13.23
CA ASP A 477 1.77 -5.94 12.16
C ASP A 477 0.36 -5.52 12.58
N SER A 478 -0.05 -4.31 12.17
CA SER A 478 -1.37 -3.77 12.49
C SER A 478 -2.43 -4.19 11.47
N ASN A 479 -3.54 -4.71 11.99
CA ASN A 479 -4.67 -5.17 11.19
C ASN A 479 -5.92 -4.36 11.53
N PHE A 480 -6.60 -3.83 10.51
CA PHE A 480 -7.80 -3.01 10.72
C PHE A 480 -8.95 -3.81 11.36
N ILE A 481 -9.53 -3.27 12.44
CA ILE A 481 -10.79 -3.77 13.03
C ILE A 481 -11.95 -2.88 12.60
N GLY A 482 -11.84 -1.57 12.84
CA GLY A 482 -12.91 -0.62 12.58
C GLY A 482 -12.43 0.82 12.69
N GLN A 483 -13.28 1.76 12.26
CA GLN A 483 -13.00 3.19 12.34
C GLN A 483 -14.25 4.00 12.68
N ALA A 484 -14.06 5.20 13.16
CA ALA A 484 -15.12 6.20 13.21
C ALA A 484 -14.53 7.57 12.91
N THR A 485 -15.10 8.30 11.95
CA THR A 485 -14.61 9.62 11.54
C THR A 485 -15.76 10.62 11.64
N TYR A 486 -15.49 11.79 12.23
CA TYR A 486 -16.49 12.83 12.45
C TYR A 486 -15.92 14.23 12.22
N PRO A 487 -16.67 15.16 11.59
CA PRO A 487 -16.33 16.58 11.60
C PRO A 487 -16.35 17.11 13.03
N ILE A 488 -15.32 17.85 13.44
CA ILE A 488 -15.19 18.27 14.85
C ILE A 488 -16.34 19.18 15.30
N ILE A 489 -16.86 20.01 14.39
CA ILE A 489 -18.01 20.89 14.62
C ILE A 489 -19.30 20.14 14.97
N GLY A 490 -19.38 18.84 14.67
CA GLY A 490 -20.54 18.00 14.96
C GLY A 490 -20.43 17.22 16.28
N LEU A 491 -19.33 17.37 17.04
CA LEU A 491 -19.07 16.56 18.22
C LEU A 491 -19.72 17.13 19.50
N ARG A 492 -20.08 16.24 20.42
CA ARG A 492 -20.59 16.57 21.76
C ARG A 492 -19.53 16.23 22.82
N THR A 493 -19.44 17.03 23.87
CA THR A 493 -18.47 16.87 24.96
C THR A 493 -18.95 15.91 26.07
N GLY A 494 -18.06 15.58 27.01
CA GLY A 494 -18.27 14.68 28.14
C GLY A 494 -17.91 13.22 27.82
N TYR A 495 -18.41 12.29 28.63
CA TYR A 495 -18.31 10.85 28.36
C TYR A 495 -19.22 10.47 27.20
N ARG A 496 -18.65 9.89 26.14
CA ARG A 496 -19.35 9.55 24.91
C ARG A 496 -18.98 8.17 24.42
N SER A 497 -19.98 7.51 23.84
CA SER A 497 -19.79 6.32 23.04
C SER A 497 -19.44 6.72 21.61
N VAL A 498 -18.43 6.08 21.04
CA VAL A 498 -18.05 6.20 19.63
C VAL A 498 -18.32 4.86 18.94
N PRO A 499 -19.48 4.70 18.30
CA PRO A 499 -19.80 3.48 17.54
C PRO A 499 -18.82 3.32 16.38
N LEU A 500 -18.25 2.14 16.25
CA LEU A 500 -17.29 1.84 15.19
C LEU A 500 -18.01 1.43 13.91
N LYS A 501 -17.33 1.66 12.79
CA LYS A 501 -17.74 1.27 11.44
C LYS A 501 -16.69 0.40 10.78
N ASN A 502 -17.12 -0.42 9.82
CA ASN A 502 -16.22 -1.20 9.00
C ASN A 502 -15.49 -0.31 7.95
N GLY A 503 -14.70 -0.94 7.08
CA GLY A 503 -13.96 -0.23 6.03
C GLY A 503 -14.85 0.55 5.04
N PHE A 504 -16.07 0.08 4.80
CA PHE A 504 -17.08 0.72 3.92
C PHE A 504 -17.89 1.82 4.63
N SER A 505 -17.57 2.13 5.89
CA SER A 505 -18.32 3.06 6.74
C SER A 505 -19.73 2.58 7.12
N GLU A 506 -20.00 1.29 7.05
CA GLU A 506 -21.21 0.67 7.59
C GLU A 506 -21.04 0.40 9.09
N ASP A 507 -22.12 0.49 9.86
CA ASP A 507 -22.05 0.40 11.32
C ASP A 507 -21.73 -1.04 11.78
N HIS A 508 -20.82 -1.19 12.74
CA HIS A 508 -20.70 -2.44 13.49
C HIS A 508 -21.85 -2.54 14.50
N GLU A 509 -22.48 -3.71 14.62
CA GLU A 509 -23.68 -3.88 15.44
C GLU A 509 -23.49 -3.49 16.92
N ILE A 510 -22.32 -3.77 17.50
CA ILE A 510 -22.08 -3.58 18.95
C ILE A 510 -20.70 -3.00 19.33
N SER A 511 -19.75 -2.92 18.39
CA SER A 511 -18.39 -2.46 18.64
C SER A 511 -18.37 -0.95 18.91
N THR A 512 -17.86 -0.53 20.07
CA THR A 512 -17.94 0.88 20.50
C THR A 512 -16.76 1.24 21.39
N LEU A 513 -16.21 2.45 21.22
CA LEU A 513 -15.26 3.04 22.17
C LEU A 513 -16.00 3.88 23.22
N LEU A 514 -15.47 3.91 24.44
CA LEU A 514 -15.80 4.88 25.47
C LEU A 514 -14.69 5.93 25.52
N VAL A 515 -15.06 7.19 25.33
CA VAL A 515 -14.14 8.33 25.37
C VAL A 515 -14.66 9.42 26.30
N HIS A 516 -13.77 10.28 26.77
CA HIS A 516 -14.13 11.57 27.35
C HIS A 516 -13.56 12.68 26.48
N LEU A 517 -14.41 13.57 25.98
CA LEU A 517 -14.04 14.67 25.09
C LEU A 517 -14.39 16.03 25.72
N SER A 518 -13.42 16.92 25.81
CA SER A 518 -13.61 18.32 26.18
C SER A 518 -13.18 19.21 25.01
N LEU A 519 -14.07 20.10 24.59
CA LEU A 519 -13.82 21.13 23.58
C LEU A 519 -14.00 22.48 24.27
N LYS A 520 -12.95 23.31 24.28
CA LYS A 520 -12.99 24.65 24.87
C LYS A 520 -12.53 25.67 23.82
N PRO A 521 -13.12 26.87 23.77
CA PRO A 521 -12.58 27.94 22.93
C PRO A 521 -11.12 28.21 23.27
N LEU A 522 -10.29 28.38 22.25
CA LEU A 522 -8.90 28.74 22.42
C LEU A 522 -8.83 30.20 22.86
N ILE A 523 -8.58 30.45 24.16
CA ILE A 523 -8.48 31.81 24.68
C ILE A 523 -7.15 32.41 24.18
N SER A 524 -7.23 33.44 23.33
CA SER A 524 -6.09 34.16 22.81
C SER A 524 -5.35 34.90 23.94
N ALA A 525 -4.23 34.35 24.41
CA ALA A 525 -3.16 35.18 24.96
C ALA A 525 -2.36 35.76 23.77
N PRO A 526 -1.81 37.00 23.87
CA PRO A 526 -1.15 37.64 22.75
C PRO A 526 0.04 36.81 22.24
N PHE A 527 -0.14 36.24 21.05
CA PHE A 527 0.85 35.80 20.05
C PHE A 527 2.26 35.41 20.55
N GLN A 528 2.37 34.57 21.57
CA GLN A 528 3.59 33.87 21.95
C GLN A 528 3.23 32.54 22.64
N ARG A 529 2.69 31.58 21.90
CA ARG A 529 2.78 30.17 22.29
C ARG A 529 3.15 29.36 21.07
N GLU A 530 4.24 28.61 21.19
CA GLU A 530 4.50 27.46 20.33
C GLU A 530 3.30 26.53 20.43
N HIS A 531 2.79 26.09 19.28
CA HIS A 531 1.66 25.17 19.17
C HIS A 531 1.86 23.96 20.08
N ARG A 532 0.87 23.65 20.93
CA ARG A 532 0.91 22.44 21.76
C ARG A 532 0.84 21.21 20.85
N SER A 533 1.98 20.55 20.70
CA SER A 533 2.07 19.18 20.18
C SER A 533 1.56 18.21 21.24
N ILE A 534 1.12 17.01 20.85
CA ILE A 534 0.59 16.01 21.78
C ILE A 534 1.64 15.71 22.86
N MET A 535 1.33 16.03 24.10
CA MET A 535 2.11 15.65 25.27
C MET A 535 1.44 14.41 25.90
N PRO A 536 2.10 13.23 25.91
CA PRO A 536 1.60 12.10 26.69
C PRO A 536 1.70 12.45 28.18
N SER A 537 0.57 12.50 28.88
CA SER A 537 0.54 12.65 30.33
C SER A 537 0.96 11.33 30.98
N CYS A 538 2.22 11.23 31.42
CA CYS A 538 2.71 10.11 32.22
C CYS A 538 2.13 10.23 33.64
N ASN A 539 1.18 9.37 34.01
CA ASN A 539 0.75 9.24 35.41
C ASN A 539 1.82 8.48 36.19
N SER A 540 2.60 9.19 37.01
CA SER A 540 3.45 8.58 38.03
C SER A 540 2.57 8.01 39.16
N SER A 541 2.56 6.68 39.21
CA SER A 541 2.59 5.84 40.41
C SER A 541 1.77 6.27 41.64
N SER A 542 0.68 5.53 41.85
CA SER A 542 0.09 5.18 43.13
C SER A 542 1.14 4.88 44.22
N GLN A 543 1.22 5.72 45.26
CA GLN A 543 1.77 5.31 46.54
C GLN A 543 0.72 4.43 47.25
N PHE A 544 0.99 3.13 47.28
CA PHE A 544 0.42 2.24 48.29
C PHE A 544 1.06 2.59 49.63
N SER A 545 0.26 3.10 50.57
CA SER A 545 0.60 3.11 51.99
C SER A 545 0.20 1.75 52.59
N ASN A 546 1.20 1.02 53.10
CA ASN A 546 1.00 -0.18 53.90
C ASN A 546 0.25 0.15 55.20
N PRO A 547 -0.70 -0.70 55.65
CA PRO A 547 -1.23 -0.65 57.00
C PRO A 547 -0.38 -1.56 57.90
N LEU A 548 0.19 -1.02 58.99
CA LEU A 548 0.51 -1.74 60.23
C LEU A 548 1.05 -0.76 61.28
N ASP A 549 0.73 -1.06 62.54
CA ASP A 549 1.14 -0.43 63.80
C ASP A 549 0.44 0.87 64.21
N LEU A 550 -0.58 0.70 65.08
CA LEU A 550 -0.74 1.48 66.31
C LEU A 550 -1.55 0.64 67.31
N ALA A 551 -0.81 -0.06 68.17
CA ALA A 551 -1.23 -0.49 69.49
C ALA A 551 -0.61 0.47 70.51
N GLU A 552 -1.35 0.74 71.61
CA GLU A 552 -0.92 1.43 72.85
C GLU A 552 -0.50 2.90 72.65
N THR A 553 -1.23 3.91 73.14
CA THR A 553 -1.68 4.18 74.51
C THR A 553 -2.65 5.35 74.48
#